data_AF-A0A2J7RKI8-F1
#
_entry.id   AF-A0A2J7RKI8-F1
#
_cell.length_a   1.000
_cell.length_b   1.000
_cell.length_c   1.000
_cell.angle_alpha   90.00
_cell.angle_beta   90.00
_cell.angle_gamma   90.00
#
_symmetry.space_group_name_H-M   'P 1'
#
loop_
_entity.id
_entity.type
_entity.pdbx_description
1 polymer ?
#
loop_
_entity_poly.entity_id
_entity_poly.type
_entity_poly.pdbx_seq_one_letter_code
_entity_poly.pdbx_strand_id
1 'polypeptide(L)'
;MDHNSTSAMATKATTVSRFIAKLYKCPLFCDYFQPPILQCCNGHLICSKCRSKETCCRKCRAPLGNIQNLAMEEFASAHMFPCKYSQPGHAVALLYTERREHEDACEFRRYHCQFLGPSYKWQGCLKKVMPHIMTSHKSIKTLQ
;
A
#
# COMPACT_ATOMS: atom_id res chain seq x y z
N MET A 1 42.24 -3.52 -7.75
CA MET A 1 41.32 -4.66 -7.87
C MET A 1 39.96 -4.16 -7.43
N ASP A 2 39.24 -3.67 -8.44
CA ASP A 2 37.79 -3.61 -8.65
C ASP A 2 36.91 -2.81 -7.67
N HIS A 3 36.82 -1.51 -7.96
CA HIS A 3 35.66 -0.68 -7.65
C HIS A 3 34.49 -1.11 -8.56
N ASN A 4 33.61 -1.98 -8.07
CA ASN A 4 32.36 -2.31 -8.76
C ASN A 4 31.28 -1.27 -8.42
N SER A 5 31.31 -0.14 -9.11
CA SER A 5 30.24 0.86 -9.10
C SER A 5 29.11 0.38 -10.01
N THR A 6 28.16 -0.38 -9.47
CA THR A 6 26.90 -0.67 -10.15
C THR A 6 26.09 0.61 -10.24
N SER A 7 26.26 1.34 -11.35
CA SER A 7 25.42 2.46 -11.73
C SER A 7 24.02 1.91 -12.04
N ALA A 8 23.13 1.96 -11.04
CA ALA A 8 21.72 1.74 -11.25
C ALA A 8 21.20 2.86 -12.16
N MET A 9 20.79 2.51 -13.37
CA MET A 9 20.14 3.44 -14.28
C MET A 9 18.92 4.03 -13.57
N ALA A 10 18.98 5.31 -13.25
CA ALA A 10 17.84 6.06 -12.76
C ALA A 10 16.82 6.15 -13.89
N THR A 11 15.93 5.15 -13.99
CA THR A 11 14.68 5.29 -14.75
C THR A 11 13.99 6.54 -14.24
N LYS A 12 13.79 7.53 -15.11
CA LYS A 12 13.01 8.75 -14.85
C LYS A 12 11.53 8.39 -14.65
N ALA A 13 11.23 7.61 -13.62
CA ALA A 13 9.87 7.27 -13.25
C ALA A 13 9.15 8.56 -12.92
N THR A 14 7.97 8.75 -13.50
CA THR A 14 7.17 9.95 -13.28
C THR A 14 6.09 9.65 -12.25
N THR A 15 5.84 10.59 -11.34
CA THR A 15 4.74 10.47 -10.37
C THR A 15 3.40 10.58 -11.08
N VAL A 16 2.51 9.62 -10.86
CA VAL A 16 1.15 9.69 -11.42
C VAL A 16 0.35 10.84 -10.79
N SER A 17 -0.56 11.42 -11.57
CA SER A 17 -1.53 12.37 -11.01
C SER A 17 -2.41 11.71 -9.95
N ARG A 18 -2.96 12.50 -9.00
CA ARG A 18 -3.88 11.96 -7.98
C ARG A 18 -5.09 11.25 -8.59
N PHE A 19 -5.55 11.69 -9.75
CA PHE A 19 -6.66 11.07 -10.45
C PHE A 19 -6.30 9.66 -10.91
N ILE A 20 -5.17 9.51 -11.62
CA ILE A 20 -4.68 8.21 -12.09
C ILE A 20 -4.37 7.29 -10.91
N ALA A 21 -3.75 7.82 -9.85
CA ALA A 21 -3.50 7.08 -8.62
C ALA A 21 -4.79 6.45 -8.07
N LYS A 22 -5.92 7.19 -8.04
CA LYS A 22 -7.20 6.65 -7.55
C LYS A 22 -7.73 5.52 -8.42
N LEU A 23 -7.59 5.60 -9.74
CA LEU A 23 -8.00 4.52 -10.66
C LEU A 23 -7.19 3.24 -10.46
N TYR A 24 -5.95 3.40 -10.00
CA TYR A 24 -5.01 2.32 -9.74
C TYR A 24 -5.13 1.73 -8.32
N LYS A 25 -6.18 2.07 -7.56
CA LYS A 25 -6.44 1.49 -6.24
C LYS A 25 -7.48 0.39 -6.29
N CYS A 26 -7.21 -0.68 -5.54
CA CYS A 26 -8.22 -1.66 -5.20
C CYS A 26 -9.22 -1.03 -4.21
N PRO A 27 -10.53 -1.00 -4.53
CA PRO A 27 -11.53 -0.39 -3.66
C PRO A 27 -11.79 -1.17 -2.37
N LEU A 28 -11.39 -2.45 -2.30
CA LEU A 28 -11.64 -3.30 -1.12
C LEU A 28 -10.51 -3.22 -0.09
N PHE A 29 -9.27 -3.19 -0.57
CA PHE A 29 -8.08 -3.19 0.29
C PHE A 29 -7.47 -1.80 0.45
N CYS A 30 -7.99 -0.80 -0.26
CA CYS A 30 -7.53 0.58 -0.26
C CYS A 30 -6.02 0.73 -0.57
N ASP A 31 -5.47 -0.23 -1.32
CA ASP A 31 -4.07 -0.30 -1.72
C ASP A 31 -3.96 -0.26 -3.24
N TYR A 32 -2.82 0.18 -3.77
CA TYR A 32 -2.57 0.18 -5.20
C TYR A 32 -2.48 -1.25 -5.74
N PHE A 33 -2.89 -1.46 -7.00
CA PHE A 33 -2.60 -2.73 -7.67
C PHE A 33 -1.09 -2.93 -7.75
N GLN A 34 -0.64 -4.17 -7.56
CA GLN A 34 0.76 -4.57 -7.63
C GLN A 34 0.88 -5.78 -8.53
N PRO A 35 1.97 -5.92 -9.30
CA PRO A 35 2.25 -7.14 -10.07
C PRO A 35 2.19 -8.41 -9.19
N PRO A 36 1.58 -9.51 -9.67
CA PRO A 36 0.81 -9.61 -10.92
C PRO A 36 -0.53 -8.87 -10.81
N ILE A 37 -0.85 -8.05 -11.82
CA ILE A 37 -2.10 -7.28 -11.87
C ILE A 37 -3.08 -8.03 -12.75
N LEU A 38 -4.17 -8.50 -12.16
CA LEU A 38 -5.15 -9.31 -12.86
C LEU A 38 -6.28 -8.43 -13.39
N GLN A 39 -7.02 -8.95 -14.35
CA GLN A 39 -8.25 -8.36 -14.86
C GLN A 39 -9.34 -9.42 -15.07
N CYS A 40 -10.61 -9.00 -15.02
CA CYS A 40 -11.68 -9.84 -15.54
C CYS A 40 -11.77 -9.73 -17.07
N CYS A 41 -12.58 -10.58 -17.72
CA CYS A 41 -12.78 -10.54 -19.18
C CYS A 41 -13.34 -9.21 -19.70
N ASN A 42 -13.95 -8.39 -18.83
CA ASN A 42 -14.46 -7.05 -19.17
C ASN A 42 -13.47 -5.92 -18.82
N GLY A 43 -12.21 -6.23 -18.48
CA GLY A 43 -11.14 -5.24 -18.27
C GLY A 43 -11.08 -4.59 -16.88
N HIS A 44 -11.88 -5.02 -15.90
CA HIS A 44 -11.77 -4.50 -14.53
C HIS A 44 -10.56 -5.08 -13.80
N LEU A 45 -9.71 -4.22 -13.24
CA LEU A 45 -8.54 -4.62 -12.47
C LEU A 45 -8.92 -5.33 -11.16
N ILE A 46 -8.21 -6.42 -10.89
CA ILE A 46 -8.34 -7.30 -9.73
C ILE A 46 -6.95 -7.45 -9.10
N CYS A 47 -6.82 -7.22 -7.79
CA CYS A 47 -5.57 -7.50 -7.08
C CYS A 47 -5.51 -8.96 -6.62
N SER A 48 -4.32 -9.48 -6.35
CA SER A 48 -4.11 -10.88 -5.92
C SER A 48 -4.93 -11.25 -4.67
N LYS A 49 -5.07 -10.31 -3.72
CA LYS A 49 -5.91 -10.51 -2.53
C LYS A 49 -7.39 -10.69 -2.88
N CYS A 50 -7.93 -9.89 -3.82
CA CYS A 50 -9.30 -10.07 -4.31
C CYS A 50 -9.45 -11.42 -5.03
N ARG A 51 -8.49 -11.77 -5.88
CA ARG A 51 -8.52 -13.02 -6.65
C ARG A 51 -8.60 -14.26 -5.76
N SER A 52 -7.89 -14.25 -4.62
CA SER A 52 -7.90 -15.36 -3.66
C SER A 52 -9.23 -15.55 -2.92
N LYS A 53 -10.08 -14.51 -2.88
CA LYS A 53 -11.34 -14.52 -2.10
C LYS A 53 -12.59 -14.60 -2.97
N GLU A 54 -12.47 -14.22 -4.24
CA GLU A 54 -13.62 -14.06 -5.13
C GLU A 54 -13.48 -14.94 -6.38
N THR A 55 -14.60 -15.53 -6.79
CA THR A 55 -14.73 -16.27 -8.05
C THR A 55 -15.29 -15.39 -9.18
N CYS A 56 -15.87 -14.23 -8.87
CA CYS A 56 -16.47 -13.31 -9.83
C CYS A 56 -16.01 -11.86 -9.60
N CYS A 57 -15.97 -11.07 -10.67
CA CYS A 57 -15.64 -9.65 -10.62
C CYS A 57 -16.71 -8.90 -9.82
N ARG A 58 -16.33 -8.18 -8.76
CA ARG A 58 -17.32 -7.41 -7.98
C ARG A 58 -18.03 -6.29 -8.74
N LYS A 59 -17.40 -5.76 -9.81
CA LYS A 59 -17.97 -4.67 -10.60
C LYS A 59 -19.01 -5.17 -11.60
N CYS A 60 -18.69 -6.21 -12.37
CA CYS A 60 -19.55 -6.68 -13.47
C CYS A 60 -20.09 -8.10 -13.30
N ARG A 61 -19.76 -8.79 -12.21
CA ARG A 61 -20.14 -10.19 -11.90
C ARG A 61 -19.64 -11.24 -12.88
N ALA A 62 -18.82 -10.88 -13.86
CA ALA A 62 -18.19 -11.84 -14.77
C ALA A 62 -17.25 -12.80 -14.00
N PRO A 63 -17.18 -14.09 -14.38
CA PRO A 63 -16.26 -15.06 -13.78
C PRO A 63 -14.80 -14.59 -13.84
N LEU A 64 -14.05 -14.83 -12.77
CA LEU A 64 -12.63 -14.51 -12.71
C LEU A 64 -11.79 -15.68 -13.20
N GLY A 65 -11.14 -15.48 -14.35
CA GLY A 65 -10.05 -16.34 -14.82
C GLY A 65 -8.70 -15.97 -14.19
N ASN A 66 -7.62 -16.38 -14.84
CA ASN A 66 -6.25 -15.96 -14.54
C ASN A 66 -5.71 -15.07 -15.66
N ILE A 67 -6.39 -13.94 -15.91
CA ILE A 67 -6.02 -13.00 -16.98
C ILE A 67 -5.14 -11.92 -16.36
N GLN A 68 -3.85 -11.92 -16.70
CA GLN A 68 -2.93 -10.84 -16.32
C GLN A 68 -3.13 -9.63 -17.22
N ASN A 69 -2.88 -8.45 -16.68
CA ASN A 69 -2.87 -7.18 -17.40
C ASN A 69 -1.44 -6.65 -17.46
N LEU A 70 -0.67 -7.19 -18.41
CA LEU A 70 0.74 -6.85 -18.61
C LEU A 70 0.95 -5.35 -18.85
N ALA A 71 0.03 -4.70 -19.57
CA ALA A 71 0.09 -3.26 -19.81
C ALA A 71 -0.01 -2.47 -18.50
N MET A 72 -0.88 -2.89 -17.58
CA MET A 72 -0.96 -2.26 -16.28
C MET A 72 0.25 -2.60 -15.41
N GLU A 73 0.79 -3.82 -15.48
CA GLU A 73 2.04 -4.17 -14.77
C GLU A 73 3.23 -3.31 -15.22
N GLU A 74 3.39 -3.11 -16.52
CA GLU A 74 4.41 -2.22 -17.10
C GLU A 74 4.19 -0.77 -16.63
N PHE A 75 2.92 -0.30 -16.65
CA PHE A 75 2.57 1.02 -16.15
C PHE A 75 2.95 1.19 -14.66
N ALA A 76 2.66 0.19 -13.81
CA ALA A 76 3.05 0.22 -12.40
C ALA A 76 4.56 0.24 -12.19
N SER A 77 5.30 -0.44 -13.06
CA SER A 77 6.75 -0.56 -12.98
C SER A 77 7.46 0.73 -13.42
N ALA A 78 6.85 1.49 -14.34
CA ALA A 78 7.42 2.73 -14.88
C ALA A 78 7.01 4.01 -14.13
N HIS A 79 6.05 3.94 -13.19
CA HIS A 79 5.50 5.12 -12.54
C HIS A 79 5.53 5.06 -11.02
N MET A 80 5.74 6.23 -10.40
CA MET A 80 5.70 6.37 -8.95
C MET A 80 4.29 6.69 -8.47
N PHE A 81 3.88 6.02 -7.40
CA PHE A 81 2.59 6.24 -6.74
C PHE A 81 2.80 6.93 -5.39
N PRO A 82 1.92 7.86 -5.00
CA PRO A 82 2.05 8.52 -3.71
C PRO A 82 1.87 7.53 -2.57
N CYS A 83 2.62 7.73 -1.48
CA CYS A 83 2.46 7.00 -0.23
C CYS A 83 0.99 7.01 0.22
N LYS A 84 0.47 5.88 0.72
CA LYS A 84 -0.92 5.82 1.23
C LYS A 84 -1.20 6.78 2.40
N TYR A 85 -0.15 7.21 3.11
CA TYR A 85 -0.22 8.20 4.20
C TYR A 85 0.08 9.63 3.73
N SER A 86 0.09 9.88 2.42
CA SER A 86 0.35 11.21 1.87
C SER A 86 -0.67 12.23 2.38
N GLN A 87 -0.14 13.35 2.89
CA GLN A 87 -0.88 14.49 3.44
C GLN A 87 -0.07 15.77 3.19
N PRO A 88 -0.62 16.98 3.39
CA PRO A 88 0.18 18.21 3.29
C PRO A 88 1.44 18.12 4.16
N GLY A 89 2.61 18.42 3.57
CA GLY A 89 3.93 18.22 4.22
C GLY A 89 4.52 16.81 4.09
N HIS A 90 3.79 15.83 3.55
CA HIS A 90 4.28 14.49 3.22
C HIS A 90 3.79 14.04 1.83
N ALA A 91 4.56 14.39 0.80
CA ALA A 91 4.22 14.14 -0.60
C ALA A 91 5.22 13.18 -1.27
N VAL A 92 5.62 12.12 -0.57
CA VAL A 92 6.52 11.10 -1.11
C VAL A 92 5.76 10.23 -2.11
N ALA A 93 6.34 10.04 -3.29
CA ALA A 93 5.88 9.09 -4.30
C ALA A 93 7.03 8.14 -4.66
N LEU A 94 6.71 6.85 -4.78
CA LEU A 94 7.69 5.77 -4.88
C LEU A 94 7.23 4.73 -5.90
N LEU A 95 8.18 3.98 -6.45
CA LEU A 95 7.87 2.77 -7.21
C LEU A 95 7.25 1.70 -6.31
N TYR A 96 6.51 0.76 -6.91
CA TYR A 96 5.80 -0.26 -6.12
C TYR A 96 6.74 -1.16 -5.30
N THR A 97 7.98 -1.36 -5.76
CA THR A 97 9.04 -2.14 -5.11
C THR A 97 9.48 -1.52 -3.79
N GLU A 98 9.67 -0.20 -3.77
CA GLU A 98 10.17 0.56 -2.61
C GLU A 98 9.04 1.01 -1.67
N ARG A 99 7.81 1.17 -2.22
CA ARG A 99 6.68 1.73 -1.50
C ARG A 99 6.31 0.94 -0.25
N ARG A 100 6.40 -0.40 -0.28
CA ARG A 100 6.04 -1.23 0.88
C ARG A 100 6.94 -0.95 2.07
N GLU A 101 8.25 -0.96 1.85
CA GLU A 101 9.26 -0.68 2.88
C GLU A 101 9.08 0.73 3.44
N HIS A 102 8.86 1.70 2.56
CA HIS A 102 8.53 3.06 2.98
C HIS A 102 7.27 3.11 3.86
N GLU A 103 6.17 2.51 3.43
CA GLU A 103 4.89 2.58 4.15
C GLU A 103 4.95 1.86 5.51
N ASP A 104 5.80 0.84 5.66
CA ASP A 104 6.02 0.17 6.94
C ASP A 104 6.82 1.05 7.93
N ALA A 105 7.79 1.81 7.43
CA ALA A 105 8.59 2.75 8.22
C ALA A 105 8.05 4.21 8.25
N CYS A 106 6.96 4.50 7.53
CA CYS A 106 6.47 5.86 7.31
C CYS A 106 6.10 6.53 8.63
N GLU A 107 6.71 7.68 8.93
CA GLU A 107 6.44 8.43 10.17
C GLU A 107 5.02 9.00 10.25
N PHE A 108 4.37 9.17 9.09
CA PHE A 108 3.00 9.65 8.96
C PHE A 108 1.94 8.55 9.10
N ARG A 109 2.37 7.28 9.20
CA ARG A 109 1.50 6.17 9.56
C ARG A 109 0.96 6.38 10.98
N ARG A 110 -0.37 6.48 11.10
CA ARG A 110 -1.06 6.56 12.39
C ARG A 110 -1.44 5.16 12.88
N TYR A 111 -1.15 4.89 14.14
CA TYR A 111 -1.49 3.68 14.87
C TYR A 111 -2.64 3.96 15.82
N HIS A 112 -3.58 3.04 15.90
CA HIS A 112 -4.69 3.10 16.84
C HIS A 112 -4.38 2.22 18.04
N CYS A 113 -4.71 2.71 19.23
CA CYS A 113 -4.70 1.86 20.41
C CYS A 113 -5.76 0.76 20.29
N GLN A 114 -5.38 -0.49 20.53
CA GLN A 114 -6.27 -1.65 20.46
C GLN A 114 -6.83 -2.08 21.84
N PHE A 115 -6.40 -1.41 22.91
CA PHE A 115 -6.62 -1.89 24.29
C PHE A 115 -7.85 -1.32 24.98
N LEU A 116 -8.58 -0.38 24.35
CA LEU A 116 -9.77 0.21 24.96
C LEU A 116 -10.93 0.22 23.98
N GLY A 117 -12.12 -0.05 24.52
CA GLY A 117 -13.38 -0.03 23.80
C GLY A 117 -13.71 1.33 23.16
N PRO A 118 -14.90 1.46 22.54
CA PRO A 118 -15.23 2.51 21.56
C PRO A 118 -15.06 3.97 22.00
N SER A 119 -14.85 4.26 23.28
CA SER A 119 -14.67 5.60 23.85
C SER A 119 -13.23 6.12 23.83
N TYR A 120 -12.21 5.26 23.66
CA TYR A 120 -10.81 5.70 23.68
C TYR A 120 -10.19 5.63 22.28
N LYS A 121 -9.91 6.80 21.68
CA LYS A 121 -9.50 6.94 20.28
C LYS A 121 -8.09 7.49 20.12
N TRP A 122 -7.14 7.04 20.95
CA TRP A 122 -5.76 7.48 20.79
C TRP A 122 -5.21 7.07 19.41
N GLN A 123 -4.57 8.04 18.75
CA GLN A 123 -3.86 7.85 17.49
C GLN A 123 -2.51 8.56 17.55
N GLY A 124 -1.46 7.90 17.08
CA GLY A 124 -0.12 8.48 17.02
C GLY A 124 0.81 7.75 16.05
N CYS A 125 1.99 8.32 15.80
CA CYS A 125 3.04 7.63 15.04
C CYS A 125 3.67 6.50 15.87
N LEU A 126 4.40 5.60 15.21
CA LEU A 126 5.00 4.41 15.85
C LEU A 126 5.80 4.75 17.10
N LYS A 127 6.63 5.81 17.05
CA LYS A 127 7.48 6.26 18.18
C LYS A 127 6.67 6.63 19.43
N LYS A 128 5.39 6.99 19.28
CA LYS A 128 4.51 7.37 20.39
C LYS A 128 3.68 6.19 20.92
N VAL A 129 3.69 5.04 20.24
CA VAL A 129 2.90 3.86 20.65
C VAL A 129 3.38 3.30 21.98
N MET A 130 4.68 3.01 22.13
CA MET A 130 5.21 2.46 23.38
C MET A 130 5.03 3.42 24.58
N PRO A 131 5.37 4.72 24.48
CA PRO A 131 5.06 5.68 25.54
C PRO A 131 3.57 5.73 25.90
N HIS A 132 2.69 5.68 24.91
CA HIS A 132 1.24 5.63 25.15
C HIS A 132 0.84 4.37 25.92
N ILE A 133 1.30 3.18 25.53
CA ILE A 133 0.95 1.92 26.19
C ILE A 133 1.42 1.93 27.66
N MET A 134 2.67 2.32 27.91
CA MET A 134 3.23 2.34 29.26
C MET A 134 2.52 3.33 30.20
N THR A 135 2.05 4.46 29.67
CA THR A 135 1.38 5.50 30.48
C THR A 135 -0.11 5.24 30.68
N SER A 136 -0.78 4.76 29.62
CA SER A 136 -2.24 4.65 29.54
C SER A 136 -2.76 3.24 29.85
N HIS A 137 -1.90 2.22 29.81
CA HIS A 137 -2.25 0.81 30.06
C HIS A 137 -1.26 0.12 30.99
N LYS A 138 -1.08 0.68 32.19
CA LYS A 138 -0.12 0.23 33.22
C LYS A 138 -0.25 -1.25 33.65
N SER A 139 -1.37 -1.91 33.33
CA SER A 139 -1.69 -3.29 33.70
C SER A 139 -1.54 -4.32 32.57
N ILE A 140 -1.13 -3.92 31.36
CA ILE A 140 -0.84 -4.89 30.30
C ILE A 140 0.49 -5.57 30.63
N LYS A 141 0.40 -6.82 31.09
CA LYS A 141 1.56 -7.71 31.17
C LYS A 141 1.96 -8.03 29.74
N THR A 142 3.11 -7.53 29.30
CA THR A 142 3.74 -7.91 28.05
C THR A 142 3.88 -9.44 28.02
N LEU A 143 3.28 -10.09 27.03
CA LEU A 143 3.58 -11.50 26.74
C LEU A 143 5.04 -11.57 26.27
N GLN A 144 5.89 -12.21 27.06
CA GLN A 144 7.23 -12.67 26.68
C GLN A 144 7.12 -13.79 25.64
#